data_AF-A0A372J5T3-F1
#
_entry.id   AF-A0A372J5T3-F1
#
_cell.length_a   1.000
_cell.length_b   1.000
_cell.length_c   1.000
_cell.angle_alpha   90.00
_cell.angle_beta   90.00
_cell.angle_gamma   90.00
#
_symmetry.space_group_name_H-M   'P 1'
#
loop_
_entity.id
_entity.type
_entity.pdbx_description
1 polymer ?
#
loop_
_entity_poly.entity_id
_entity_poly.type
_entity_poly.pdbx_seq_one_letter_code
_entity_poly.pdbx_strand_id
1 'polypeptide(L)'
;MSELTAGAAGARHAGADHLFGLRKTWWDPAPGIEMVQIHFAWTPPDGEPDWESAESRVMTPGELSRLRTAVLEVPRELDGSREYLLHHFFYVVRGTEWVSSPVFTEEVVTREVTWTDETGDWTHVGIGWGVSPGAPGLAAPNYTAAAMDGLTFEDAGAGAPPEPSPIHEFVRAQPLPHVFRGLVWGPRGADVRYVVHLVRAGSPRPEEDAEAWEDNGGAGWTITL
;
A
#
# COMPACT_ATOMS: atom_id res chain seq x y z
N MET A 1 14.83 -13.29 44.06
CA MET A 1 15.16 -14.21 42.96
C MET A 1 13.84 -14.79 42.48
N SER A 2 13.28 -14.18 41.44
CA SER A 2 13.36 -14.66 40.03
C SER A 2 12.33 -15.77 39.83
N GLU A 3 11.38 -15.72 38.89
CA GLU A 3 11.43 -15.11 37.55
C GLU A 3 10.06 -14.60 37.11
N LEU A 4 10.08 -13.42 36.51
CA LEU A 4 9.08 -12.89 35.57
C LEU A 4 9.53 -13.32 34.16
N THR A 5 8.71 -14.08 33.46
CA THR A 5 8.85 -14.40 32.03
C THR A 5 7.45 -14.85 31.56
N ALA A 6 6.87 -14.44 30.44
CA ALA A 6 7.31 -13.55 29.38
C ALA A 6 6.03 -13.00 28.72
N GLY A 7 5.88 -11.67 28.70
CA GLY A 7 4.93 -10.98 27.82
C GLY A 7 5.66 -10.57 26.55
N ALA A 8 6.03 -11.53 25.71
CA ALA A 8 6.56 -11.25 24.38
C ALA A 8 5.38 -11.16 23.41
N ALA A 9 4.76 -9.98 23.32
CA ALA A 9 3.89 -9.63 22.21
C ALA A 9 4.78 -9.43 20.98
N GLY A 10 5.12 -10.53 20.32
CA GLY A 10 5.81 -10.50 19.04
C GLY A 10 4.85 -9.96 17.99
N ALA A 11 5.18 -8.81 17.41
CA ALA A 11 4.65 -8.39 16.12
C ALA A 11 4.91 -9.53 15.14
N ARG A 12 3.85 -10.29 14.82
CA ARG A 12 3.92 -11.33 13.80
C ARG A 12 4.21 -10.62 12.48
N HIS A 13 5.33 -10.97 11.87
CA HIS A 13 5.69 -10.55 10.52
C HIS A 13 4.52 -10.87 9.59
N ALA A 14 3.78 -9.84 9.19
CA ALA A 14 2.67 -10.00 8.27
C ALA A 14 3.25 -10.46 6.91
N GLY A 15 2.62 -11.44 6.25
CA GLY A 15 3.04 -11.87 4.91
C GLY A 15 3.05 -10.70 3.93
N ALA A 16 3.82 -10.81 2.83
CA ALA A 16 4.00 -9.71 1.87
C ALA A 16 2.67 -9.12 1.33
N ASP A 17 1.61 -9.94 1.26
CA ASP A 17 0.27 -9.53 0.82
C ASP A 17 -0.47 -8.61 1.81
N HIS A 18 0.04 -8.50 3.04
CA HIS A 18 -0.46 -7.62 4.09
C HIS A 18 0.32 -6.32 4.21
N LEU A 19 1.34 -6.10 3.38
CA LEU A 19 2.13 -4.86 3.37
C LEU A 19 1.78 -4.01 2.15
N PHE A 20 2.11 -2.72 2.22
CA PHE A 20 2.12 -1.83 1.08
C PHE A 20 3.38 -0.95 1.13
N GLY A 21 3.90 -0.61 -0.05
CA GLY A 21 5.02 0.30 -0.21
C GLY A 21 4.58 1.74 -0.01
N LEU A 22 5.21 2.44 0.93
CA LEU A 22 5.05 3.88 1.15
C LEU A 22 6.38 4.58 0.92
N ARG A 23 6.48 5.39 -0.13
CA ARG A 23 7.71 6.15 -0.40
C ARG A 23 7.79 7.37 0.51
N LYS A 24 8.90 7.51 1.24
CA LYS A 24 9.29 8.71 1.96
C LYS A 24 10.42 9.44 1.26
N THR A 25 10.45 10.75 1.42
CA THR A 25 11.41 11.65 0.79
C THR A 25 12.12 12.49 1.82
N TRP A 26 13.39 12.77 1.58
CA TRP A 26 14.18 13.72 2.35
C TRP A 26 14.90 14.65 1.39
N TRP A 27 14.92 15.95 1.69
CA TRP A 27 15.67 16.92 0.91
C TRP A 27 16.90 17.36 1.70
N ASP A 28 18.09 17.14 1.15
CA ASP A 28 19.33 17.54 1.79
C ASP A 28 19.36 19.07 1.99
N PRO A 29 19.29 19.58 3.24
CA PRO A 29 19.27 21.02 3.49
C PRO A 29 20.60 21.70 3.15
N ALA A 30 21.69 20.93 3.14
CA ALA A 30 23.05 21.40 2.86
C ALA A 30 23.86 20.30 2.16
N PRO A 31 24.91 20.67 1.39
CA PRO A 31 25.83 19.71 0.81
C PRO A 31 26.68 19.00 1.89
N GLY A 32 27.23 17.85 1.52
CA GLY A 32 28.13 17.06 2.37
C GLY A 32 27.42 16.11 3.34
N ILE A 33 26.11 15.90 3.19
CA ILE A 33 25.41 14.83 3.89
C ILE A 33 25.85 13.50 3.29
N GLU A 34 26.39 12.63 4.13
CA GLU A 34 26.93 11.34 3.70
C GLU A 34 25.81 10.30 3.69
N MET A 35 25.00 10.28 4.74
CA MET A 35 23.94 9.31 4.93
C MET A 35 22.71 9.96 5.53
N VAL A 36 21.54 9.48 5.09
CA VAL A 36 20.26 9.73 5.75
C VAL A 36 19.61 8.37 5.93
N GLN A 37 19.17 8.07 7.14
CA GLN A 37 18.44 6.85 7.50
C GLN A 37 17.11 7.26 8.09
N ILE A 38 16.03 6.67 7.59
CA ILE A 38 14.70 6.83 8.20
C ILE A 38 14.52 5.70 9.20
N HIS A 39 14.09 6.05 10.41
CA HIS A 39 13.64 5.12 11.45
C HIS A 39 12.13 5.24 11.57
N PHE A 40 11.43 4.13 11.69
CA PHE A 40 9.97 4.13 11.70
C PHE A 40 9.40 2.99 12.55
N ALA A 41 8.26 3.27 13.16
CA ALA A 41 7.45 2.34 13.93
C ALA A 41 5.97 2.66 13.72
N TRP A 42 5.10 1.68 13.94
CA TRP A 42 3.65 1.87 13.88
C TRP A 42 3.00 1.46 15.19
N THR A 43 1.91 2.14 15.53
CA THR A 43 1.16 1.92 16.78
C THR A 43 -0.33 2.07 16.54
N PRO A 44 -1.19 1.48 17.38
CA PRO A 44 -2.58 1.90 17.49
C PRO A 44 -2.69 3.40 17.80
N PRO A 45 -3.83 4.08 17.54
CA PRO A 45 -4.00 5.53 17.72
C PRO A 45 -3.56 6.13 19.07
N ASP A 46 -3.62 5.36 20.15
CA ASP A 46 -3.23 5.79 21.51
C ASP A 46 -1.89 5.20 21.99
N GLY A 47 -1.15 4.51 21.10
CA GLY A 47 0.08 3.81 21.44
C GLY A 47 1.33 4.70 21.28
N GLU A 48 2.32 4.48 22.14
CA GLU A 48 3.64 5.09 22.01
C GLU A 48 4.55 4.23 21.13
N PRO A 49 5.37 4.83 20.24
CA PRO A 49 6.29 4.07 19.40
C PRO A 49 7.41 3.45 20.24
N ASP A 50 7.58 2.14 20.09
CA ASP A 50 8.76 1.44 20.59
C ASP A 50 9.93 1.62 19.63
N TRP A 51 10.82 2.56 19.96
CA TRP A 51 11.99 2.86 19.15
C TRP A 51 13.09 1.80 19.25
N GLU A 52 13.07 0.92 20.26
CA GLU A 52 14.06 -0.17 20.37
C GLU A 52 13.78 -1.27 19.35
N SER A 53 12.51 -1.48 18.99
CA SER A 53 12.08 -2.43 17.96
C SER A 53 11.83 -1.81 16.59
N ALA A 54 12.01 -0.49 16.46
CA ALA A 54 11.74 0.25 15.24
C ALA A 54 12.57 -0.24 14.05
N GLU A 55 11.92 -0.28 12.90
CA GLU A 55 12.59 -0.56 11.64
C GLU A 55 13.35 0.67 11.13
N SER A 56 14.32 0.43 10.25
CA SER A 56 15.02 1.52 9.60
C SER A 56 15.49 1.19 8.19
N ARG A 57 15.61 2.23 7.35
CA ARG A 57 16.06 2.11 5.96
C ARG A 57 17.00 3.27 5.62
N VAL A 58 18.09 2.98 4.93
CA VAL A 58 18.95 4.01 4.35
C VAL A 58 18.23 4.64 3.16
N MET A 59 18.18 5.97 3.14
CA MET A 59 17.60 6.73 2.04
C MET A 59 18.63 6.93 0.93
N THR A 60 18.27 6.52 -0.28
CA THR A 60 19.15 6.59 -1.45
C THR A 60 18.92 7.90 -2.20
N PRO A 61 19.98 8.51 -2.78
CA PRO A 61 19.82 9.66 -3.67
C PRO A 61 18.88 9.32 -4.83
N GLY A 62 17.88 10.18 -5.06
CA GLY A 62 17.01 10.14 -6.23
C GLY A 62 17.65 10.81 -7.43
N GLU A 63 16.92 10.87 -8.54
CA GLU A 63 17.40 11.46 -9.81
C GLU A 63 17.71 12.97 -9.71
N LEU A 64 17.08 13.66 -8.75
CA LEU A 64 17.35 15.06 -8.42
C LEU A 64 18.45 15.15 -7.36
N SER A 65 19.47 15.97 -7.59
CA SER A 65 20.77 15.99 -6.89
C SER A 65 20.76 16.33 -5.38
N ARG A 66 19.61 16.35 -4.72
CA ARG A 66 19.43 16.55 -3.26
C ARG A 66 18.24 15.82 -2.67
N LEU A 67 17.42 15.18 -3.51
CA LEU A 67 16.31 14.38 -3.04
C LEU A 67 16.84 13.01 -2.68
N ARG A 68 16.48 12.50 -1.52
CA ARG A 68 16.69 11.10 -1.13
C ARG A 68 15.35 10.44 -0.93
N THR A 69 15.28 9.14 -1.21
CA THR A 69 14.05 8.37 -1.06
C THR A 69 14.29 7.03 -0.39
N ALA A 70 13.28 6.53 0.30
CA ALA A 70 13.19 5.15 0.75
C ALA A 70 11.75 4.68 0.62
N VAL A 71 11.55 3.40 0.27
CA VAL A 71 10.23 2.76 0.34
C VAL A 71 10.16 2.02 1.66
N LEU A 72 9.14 2.34 2.46
CA LEU A 72 8.79 1.62 3.67
C LEU A 72 7.78 0.54 3.32
N GLU A 73 7.94 -0.65 3.89
CA GLU A 73 6.92 -1.70 3.79
C GLU A 73 6.05 -1.58 5.04
N VAL A 74 4.83 -1.07 4.87
CA VAL A 74 3.94 -0.69 5.97
C VAL A 74 2.73 -1.62 5.99
N PRO A 75 2.26 -2.11 7.15
CA PRO A 75 1.11 -3.01 7.21
C PRO A 75 -0.18 -2.37 6.69
N ARG A 76 -0.98 -3.12 5.95
CA ARG A 76 -2.35 -2.72 5.56
C ARG A 76 -3.30 -2.69 6.76
N GLU A 77 -3.01 -3.51 7.77
CA GLU A 77 -3.76 -3.59 9.02
C GLU A 77 -2.81 -3.80 10.20
N LEU A 78 -3.07 -3.11 11.31
CA LEU A 78 -2.38 -3.28 12.58
C LEU A 78 -3.38 -3.75 13.63
N ASP A 79 -3.16 -4.92 14.21
CA ASP A 79 -4.05 -5.53 15.21
C ASP A 79 -5.53 -5.61 14.77
N GLY A 80 -5.76 -5.85 13.47
CA GLY A 80 -7.09 -5.91 12.86
C GLY A 80 -7.72 -4.55 12.56
N SER A 81 -7.02 -3.45 12.83
CA SER A 81 -7.43 -2.10 12.45
C SER A 81 -6.78 -1.66 11.14
N ARG A 82 -7.56 -1.02 10.26
CA ARG A 82 -7.07 -0.33 9.05
C ARG A 82 -6.64 1.11 9.31
N GLU A 83 -6.78 1.56 10.55
CA GLU A 83 -6.39 2.87 11.03
C GLU A 83 -5.38 2.74 12.16
N TYR A 84 -4.21 3.35 11.98
CA TYR A 84 -3.11 3.31 12.94
C TYR A 84 -2.15 4.47 12.69
N LEU A 85 -1.17 4.68 13.55
CA LEU A 85 -0.17 5.74 13.42
C LEU A 85 1.14 5.19 12.89
N LEU A 86 1.73 5.88 11.91
CA LEU A 86 3.11 5.71 11.48
C LEU A 86 3.95 6.83 12.08
N HIS A 87 4.86 6.47 12.97
CA HIS A 87 5.86 7.37 13.53
C HIS A 87 7.17 7.21 12.79
N HIS A 88 7.84 8.32 12.47
CA HIS A 88 9.17 8.25 11.87
C HIS A 88 10.03 9.47 12.18
N PHE A 89 11.34 9.30 12.09
CA PHE A 89 12.30 10.40 12.10
C PHE A 89 13.48 10.07 11.19
N PHE A 90 14.28 11.09 10.87
CA PHE A 90 15.47 10.97 10.03
C PHE A 90 16.72 11.12 10.88
N TYR A 91 17.63 10.16 10.76
CA TYR A 91 18.98 10.21 11.29
C TYR A 91 19.94 10.62 10.15
N VAL A 92 20.64 11.73 10.34
CA VAL A 92 21.49 12.37 9.32
C VAL A 92 22.94 12.36 9.77
N VAL A 93 23.84 11.87 8.92
CA VAL A 93 25.29 11.84 9.17
C VAL A 93 26.01 12.80 8.22
N ARG A 94 26.90 13.61 8.80
CA ARG A 94 27.75 14.58 8.11
C ARG A 94 29.13 14.64 8.78
N GLY A 95 30.12 13.98 8.20
CA GLY A 95 31.45 13.85 8.81
C GLY A 95 31.35 13.21 10.19
N THR A 96 31.76 13.93 11.23
CA THR A 96 31.68 13.47 12.63
C THR A 96 30.40 13.92 13.34
N GLU A 97 29.52 14.66 12.68
CA GLU A 97 28.26 15.13 13.24
C GLU A 97 27.12 14.18 12.87
N TRP A 98 26.26 13.92 13.85
CA TRP A 98 24.98 13.24 13.65
C TRP A 98 23.85 14.04 14.26
N VAL A 99 22.74 14.14 13.53
CA VAL A 99 21.55 14.87 13.96
C VAL A 99 20.31 14.05 13.63
N SER A 100 19.38 13.98 14.58
CA SER A 100 18.05 13.45 14.35
C SER A 100 17.07 14.59 14.07
N SER A 101 16.16 14.40 13.12
CA SER A 101 15.00 15.26 12.98
C SER A 101 14.06 15.11 14.19
N PRO A 102 13.07 16.00 14.37
CA PRO A 102 11.90 15.69 15.17
C PRO A 102 11.21 14.41 14.70
N VAL A 103 10.39 13.83 15.58
CA VAL A 103 9.47 12.74 15.25
C VAL A 103 8.28 13.32 14.49
N PHE A 104 7.97 12.70 13.36
CA PHE A 104 6.76 12.92 12.57
C PHE A 104 5.79 11.77 12.86
N THR A 105 4.50 12.10 12.94
CA THR A 105 3.42 11.11 13.11
C THR A 105 2.37 11.33 12.04
N GLU A 106 2.03 10.27 11.33
CA GLU A 106 1.02 10.26 10.27
C GLU A 106 -0.02 9.20 10.58
N GLU A 107 -1.29 9.56 10.46
CA GLU A 107 -2.39 8.59 10.57
C GLU A 107 -2.51 7.84 9.25
N VAL A 108 -2.25 6.53 9.24
CA VAL A 108 -2.53 5.68 8.08
C VAL A 108 -4.00 5.30 8.10
N VAL A 109 -4.66 5.48 6.96
CA VAL A 109 -6.07 5.15 6.75
C VAL A 109 -6.25 4.34 5.48
N THR A 110 -7.48 3.84 5.29
CA THR A 110 -7.88 3.14 4.08
C THR A 110 -9.02 3.88 3.36
N ARG A 111 -9.10 3.70 2.04
CA ARG A 111 -10.25 4.11 1.22
C ARG A 111 -10.67 3.02 0.27
N GLU A 112 -11.98 2.91 0.09
CA GLU A 112 -12.58 2.09 -0.97
C GLU A 112 -12.50 2.81 -2.31
N VAL A 113 -12.11 2.06 -3.33
CA VAL A 113 -12.16 2.44 -4.74
C VAL A 113 -13.11 1.48 -5.45
N THR A 114 -13.99 2.02 -6.28
CA THR A 114 -15.01 1.26 -6.99
C THR A 114 -14.78 1.30 -8.49
N TRP A 115 -14.96 0.17 -9.16
CA TRP A 115 -15.06 0.04 -10.61
C TRP A 115 -16.41 -0.57 -10.99
N THR A 116 -17.07 -0.01 -11.98
CA THR A 116 -18.37 -0.50 -12.47
C THR A 116 -18.21 -1.05 -13.88
N ASP A 117 -18.55 -2.32 -14.06
CA ASP A 117 -18.62 -2.99 -15.35
C ASP A 117 -20.08 -3.09 -15.81
N GLU A 118 -20.43 -2.27 -16.80
CA GLU A 118 -21.76 -2.23 -17.41
C GLU A 118 -22.02 -3.39 -18.38
N THR A 119 -20.96 -4.07 -18.85
CA THR A 119 -21.08 -5.11 -19.89
C THR A 119 -21.00 -6.53 -19.32
N GLY A 120 -20.43 -6.68 -18.12
CA GLY A 120 -20.21 -7.99 -17.48
C GLY A 120 -19.17 -8.80 -18.24
N ASP A 121 -18.20 -8.09 -18.81
CA ASP A 121 -17.13 -8.65 -19.63
C ASP A 121 -15.94 -9.07 -18.76
N TRP A 122 -15.79 -8.51 -17.57
CA TRP A 122 -14.63 -8.72 -16.72
C TRP A 122 -14.94 -9.69 -15.59
N THR A 123 -14.05 -10.66 -15.41
CA THR A 123 -14.15 -11.67 -14.36
C THR A 123 -13.36 -11.30 -13.12
N HIS A 124 -12.29 -10.53 -13.29
CA HIS A 124 -11.45 -10.03 -12.23
C HIS A 124 -11.14 -8.57 -12.45
N VAL A 125 -11.04 -7.83 -11.35
CA VAL A 125 -10.59 -6.45 -11.34
C VAL A 125 -9.49 -6.30 -10.31
N GLY A 126 -8.40 -5.68 -10.71
CA GLY A 126 -7.29 -5.27 -9.86
C GLY A 126 -7.16 -3.75 -9.84
N ILE A 127 -6.52 -3.24 -8.79
CA ILE A 127 -6.24 -1.83 -8.62
C ILE A 127 -4.74 -1.69 -8.46
N GLY A 128 -4.07 -1.12 -9.46
CA GLY A 128 -2.69 -0.66 -9.35
C GLY A 128 -2.69 0.75 -8.77
N TRP A 129 -1.96 1.01 -7.69
CA TRP A 129 -2.03 2.30 -7.00
C TRP A 129 -0.71 2.69 -6.33
N GLY A 130 -0.61 3.95 -5.91
CA GLY A 130 0.51 4.42 -5.11
C GLY A 130 0.27 5.80 -4.51
N VAL A 131 0.88 6.03 -3.35
CA VAL A 131 0.85 7.33 -2.65
C VAL A 131 1.99 8.21 -3.19
N SER A 132 1.64 9.40 -3.67
CA SER A 132 2.62 10.36 -4.18
C SER A 132 3.22 11.18 -3.03
N PRO A 133 4.56 11.20 -2.84
CA PRO A 133 5.20 12.10 -1.88
C PRO A 133 5.39 13.52 -2.47
N GLY A 134 4.39 14.02 -3.22
CA GLY A 134 4.43 15.33 -3.90
C GLY A 134 4.88 15.30 -5.36
N ALA A 135 5.23 14.14 -5.93
CA ALA A 135 5.45 13.94 -7.36
C ALA A 135 4.96 12.55 -7.83
N PRO A 136 4.08 12.44 -8.84
CA PRO A 136 3.48 11.16 -9.24
C PRO A 136 4.48 10.06 -9.63
N GLY A 137 5.59 10.41 -10.29
CA GLY A 137 6.65 9.45 -10.65
C GLY A 137 7.42 8.89 -9.45
N LEU A 138 7.20 9.44 -8.25
CA LEU A 138 7.83 8.97 -7.02
C LEU A 138 6.90 8.07 -6.19
N ALA A 139 5.70 7.72 -6.64
CA ALA A 139 4.90 6.75 -5.90
C ALA A 139 5.60 5.37 -5.84
N ALA A 140 5.49 4.68 -4.71
CA ALA A 140 5.81 3.26 -4.65
C ALA A 140 4.63 2.47 -5.24
N PRO A 141 4.86 1.51 -6.16
CA PRO A 141 3.78 0.76 -6.77
C PRO A 141 3.19 -0.25 -5.78
N ASN A 142 1.87 -0.31 -5.76
CA ASN A 142 1.08 -1.24 -4.97
C ASN A 142 -0.03 -1.86 -5.82
N TYR A 143 -0.55 -3.00 -5.38
CA TYR A 143 -1.63 -3.70 -6.06
C TYR A 143 -2.63 -4.27 -5.06
N THR A 144 -3.91 -4.14 -5.37
CA THR A 144 -5.02 -4.72 -4.60
C THR A 144 -5.98 -5.43 -5.54
N ALA A 145 -6.38 -6.66 -5.23
CA ALA A 145 -7.50 -7.30 -5.92
C ALA A 145 -8.82 -6.67 -5.45
N ALA A 146 -9.71 -6.34 -6.38
CA ALA A 146 -11.05 -5.85 -6.08
C ALA A 146 -12.04 -7.03 -6.03
N ALA A 147 -12.91 -7.02 -5.03
CA ALA A 147 -13.98 -7.99 -4.86
C ALA A 147 -15.26 -7.47 -5.54
N MET A 148 -15.99 -8.35 -6.22
CA MET A 148 -17.32 -8.02 -6.72
C MET A 148 -18.30 -7.83 -5.54
N ASP A 149 -19.23 -6.91 -5.66
CA ASP A 149 -20.18 -6.56 -4.61
C ASP A 149 -20.98 -7.80 -4.16
N GLY A 150 -21.14 -7.95 -2.85
CA GLY A 150 -21.69 -9.16 -2.23
C GLY A 150 -20.68 -10.29 -1.98
N LEU A 151 -19.41 -10.17 -2.40
CA LEU A 151 -18.31 -11.04 -1.98
C LEU A 151 -17.47 -10.40 -0.87
N THR A 152 -16.94 -11.20 0.06
CA THR A 152 -16.17 -10.70 1.22
C THR A 152 -14.71 -10.38 0.87
N PHE A 153 -14.19 -9.32 1.50
CA PHE A 153 -12.93 -8.60 1.24
C PHE A 153 -11.67 -9.16 1.94
N GLU A 154 -11.75 -10.27 2.67
CA GLU A 154 -10.74 -10.60 3.68
C GLU A 154 -9.46 -11.24 3.15
N ASP A 155 -9.41 -11.63 1.87
CA ASP A 155 -8.24 -12.29 1.29
C ASP A 155 -7.59 -11.43 0.20
N ALA A 156 -6.29 -11.18 0.35
CA ALA A 156 -5.43 -10.68 -0.72
C ALA A 156 -5.31 -11.76 -1.81
N GLY A 157 -6.30 -11.79 -2.71
CA GLY A 157 -6.54 -12.90 -3.64
C GLY A 157 -8.02 -13.14 -3.94
N ALA A 158 -8.94 -12.54 -3.18
CA ALA A 158 -10.40 -12.71 -3.30
C ALA A 158 -11.01 -12.30 -4.65
N GLY A 159 -10.24 -11.67 -5.54
CA GLY A 159 -10.67 -11.37 -6.91
C GLY A 159 -10.82 -12.63 -7.78
N ALA A 160 -10.18 -13.75 -7.41
CA ALA A 160 -10.29 -15.03 -8.10
C ALA A 160 -10.64 -16.13 -7.08
N PRO A 161 -11.72 -16.92 -7.27
CA PRO A 161 -11.84 -18.17 -6.55
C PRO A 161 -10.67 -19.09 -6.93
N PRO A 162 -10.15 -19.90 -5.99
CA PRO A 162 -9.04 -20.80 -6.29
C PRO A 162 -9.40 -21.71 -7.46
N GLU A 163 -8.48 -21.86 -8.42
CA GLU A 163 -8.66 -22.83 -9.51
C GLU A 163 -8.87 -24.24 -8.94
N PRO A 164 -9.71 -25.10 -9.57
CA PRO A 164 -10.54 -24.83 -10.75
C PRO A 164 -11.93 -24.38 -10.32
N SER A 165 -12.23 -23.09 -10.43
CA SER A 165 -13.56 -22.55 -10.15
C SER A 165 -14.12 -21.93 -11.43
N PRO A 166 -15.41 -22.13 -11.76
CA PRO A 166 -16.05 -21.57 -12.96
C PRO A 166 -16.33 -20.07 -12.76
N ILE A 167 -15.29 -19.27 -12.51
CA ILE A 167 -15.40 -17.85 -12.19
C ILE A 167 -16.15 -17.10 -13.29
N HIS A 168 -15.88 -17.43 -14.55
CA HIS A 168 -16.57 -16.83 -15.69
C HIS A 168 -18.08 -17.05 -15.64
N GLU A 169 -18.54 -18.29 -15.42
CA GLU A 169 -19.97 -18.59 -15.31
C GLU A 169 -20.61 -17.91 -14.09
N PHE A 170 -19.88 -17.90 -12.96
CA PHE A 170 -20.34 -17.27 -11.72
C PHE A 170 -20.55 -15.76 -11.89
N VAL A 171 -19.58 -15.06 -12.47
CA VAL A 171 -19.66 -13.61 -12.70
C VAL A 171 -20.74 -13.29 -13.72
N ARG A 172 -20.83 -14.05 -14.83
CA ARG A 172 -21.87 -13.86 -15.85
C ARG A 172 -23.29 -14.11 -15.33
N ALA A 173 -23.45 -14.87 -14.25
CA ALA A 173 -24.74 -15.08 -13.61
C ALA A 173 -25.19 -13.93 -12.71
N GLN A 174 -24.31 -12.99 -12.34
CA GLN A 174 -24.66 -11.84 -11.53
C GLN A 174 -25.40 -10.76 -12.35
N PRO A 175 -26.35 -10.03 -11.73
CA PRO A 175 -27.04 -8.93 -12.40
C PRO A 175 -26.08 -7.78 -12.72
N LEU A 176 -26.33 -7.12 -13.85
CA LEU A 176 -25.59 -5.92 -14.24
C LEU A 176 -26.16 -4.66 -13.55
N PRO A 177 -25.33 -3.63 -13.34
CA PRO A 177 -23.88 -3.63 -13.58
C PRO A 177 -23.13 -4.42 -12.51
N HIS A 178 -21.99 -5.03 -12.87
CA HIS A 178 -21.08 -5.61 -11.88
C HIS A 178 -20.31 -4.48 -11.21
N VAL A 179 -20.26 -4.49 -9.89
CA VAL A 179 -19.55 -3.49 -9.10
C VAL A 179 -18.39 -4.18 -8.40
N PHE A 180 -17.17 -3.73 -8.66
CA PHE A 180 -15.96 -4.23 -8.02
C PHE A 180 -15.43 -3.19 -7.04
N ARG A 181 -15.07 -3.61 -5.83
CA ARG A 181 -14.61 -2.75 -4.74
C ARG A 181 -13.25 -3.23 -4.27
N GLY A 182 -12.28 -2.34 -4.23
CA GLY A 182 -10.95 -2.61 -3.67
C GLY A 182 -10.53 -1.53 -2.70
N LEU A 183 -9.45 -1.80 -1.97
CA LEU A 183 -8.94 -0.89 -0.95
C LEU A 183 -7.56 -0.34 -1.33
N VAL A 184 -7.34 0.91 -0.95
CA VAL A 184 -6.02 1.56 -0.99
C VAL A 184 -5.70 2.12 0.39
N TRP A 185 -4.41 2.34 0.67
CA TRP A 185 -3.91 2.77 1.97
C TRP A 185 -2.92 3.91 1.86
N GLY A 186 -2.74 4.66 2.94
CA GLY A 186 -1.72 5.69 3.03
C GLY A 186 -2.03 6.72 4.12
N PRO A 187 -1.17 7.74 4.29
CA PRO A 187 -1.40 8.82 5.24
C PRO A 187 -2.70 9.57 4.94
N ARG A 188 -3.48 9.89 5.98
CA ARG A 188 -4.68 10.74 5.87
C ARG A 188 -4.33 12.07 5.21
N GLY A 189 -5.16 12.48 4.26
CA GLY A 189 -4.96 13.69 3.45
C GLY A 189 -3.95 13.52 2.31
N ALA A 190 -3.33 12.35 2.13
CA ALA A 190 -2.46 12.09 0.99
C ALA A 190 -3.27 11.76 -0.27
N ASP A 191 -2.71 12.12 -1.42
CA ASP A 191 -3.25 11.75 -2.71
C ASP A 191 -2.74 10.37 -3.14
N VAL A 192 -3.69 9.48 -3.42
CA VAL A 192 -3.46 8.18 -4.04
C VAL A 192 -3.83 8.26 -5.50
N ARG A 193 -2.87 7.93 -6.37
CA ARG A 193 -3.14 7.70 -7.79
C ARG A 193 -3.36 6.23 -8.02
N TYR A 194 -4.36 5.88 -8.83
CA TYR A 194 -4.64 4.50 -9.17
C TYR A 194 -5.05 4.31 -10.64
N VAL A 195 -4.93 3.08 -11.10
CA VAL A 195 -5.36 2.54 -12.39
C VAL A 195 -6.07 1.21 -12.16
N VAL A 196 -6.88 0.78 -13.11
CA VAL A 196 -7.68 -0.44 -12.99
C VAL A 196 -7.14 -1.49 -13.96
N HIS A 197 -6.84 -2.67 -13.42
CA HIS A 197 -6.43 -3.84 -14.18
C HIS A 197 -7.66 -4.72 -14.40
N LEU A 198 -8.00 -5.02 -15.65
CA LEU A 198 -9.21 -5.72 -16.05
C LEU A 198 -8.83 -7.05 -16.68
N VAL A 199 -9.37 -8.15 -16.14
CA VAL A 199 -9.09 -9.50 -16.64
C VAL A 199 -10.36 -10.27 -16.89
N ARG A 200 -10.49 -10.80 -18.10
CA ARG A 200 -11.42 -11.86 -18.45
C ARG A 200 -10.64 -13.16 -18.55
N ALA A 201 -10.93 -14.09 -17.65
CA ALA A 201 -10.30 -15.40 -17.61
C ALA A 201 -11.34 -16.50 -17.42
N GLY A 202 -11.03 -17.70 -17.91
CA GLY A 202 -11.88 -18.87 -17.75
C GLY A 202 -13.10 -18.86 -18.66
N SER A 203 -13.06 -18.13 -19.78
CA SER A 203 -14.08 -18.22 -20.80
C SER A 203 -14.19 -19.66 -21.35
N PRO A 204 -15.39 -20.15 -21.72
CA PRO A 204 -15.55 -21.40 -22.45
C PRO A 204 -14.75 -21.45 -23.76
N ARG A 205 -14.36 -20.28 -24.27
CA ARG A 205 -13.51 -20.06 -25.43
C ARG A 205 -12.26 -19.31 -24.99
N PRO A 206 -11.12 -19.98 -24.76
CA PRO A 206 -9.90 -19.34 -24.27
C PRO A 206 -9.40 -18.19 -25.15
N GLU A 207 -9.73 -18.18 -26.45
CA GLU A 207 -9.42 -17.07 -27.35
C GLU A 207 -10.20 -15.77 -27.04
N GLU A 208 -11.24 -15.85 -26.22
CA GLU A 208 -12.02 -14.70 -25.75
C GLU A 208 -11.48 -14.14 -24.42
N ASP A 209 -10.56 -14.84 -23.74
CA ASP A 209 -9.86 -14.32 -22.56
C ASP A 209 -9.03 -13.09 -22.93
N ALA A 210 -9.04 -12.10 -22.05
CA ALA A 210 -8.49 -10.78 -22.34
C ALA A 210 -7.93 -10.12 -21.08
N GLU A 211 -6.92 -9.28 -21.28
CA GLU A 211 -6.32 -8.45 -20.23
C GLU A 211 -6.22 -7.01 -20.74
N ALA A 212 -6.61 -6.05 -19.91
CA ALA A 212 -6.52 -4.63 -20.22
C ALA A 212 -6.18 -3.80 -18.98
N TRP A 213 -5.59 -2.63 -19.21
CA TRP A 213 -5.41 -1.61 -18.18
C TRP A 213 -6.23 -0.39 -18.56
N GLU A 214 -7.11 0.03 -17.66
CA GLU A 214 -7.85 1.27 -17.74
C GLU A 214 -7.10 2.28 -16.87
N ASP A 215 -6.56 3.31 -17.49
CA ASP A 215 -5.64 4.26 -16.87
C ASP A 215 -6.07 5.72 -17.07
N ASN A 216 -7.34 5.96 -17.39
CA ASN A 216 -7.90 7.28 -17.62
C ASN A 216 -7.12 8.07 -18.70
N GLY A 217 -6.78 7.40 -19.81
CA GLY A 217 -6.00 7.99 -20.90
C GLY A 217 -4.56 8.34 -20.49
N GLY A 218 -3.96 7.53 -19.61
CA GLY A 218 -2.60 7.71 -19.08
C GLY A 218 -2.49 8.62 -17.86
N ALA A 219 -3.56 9.28 -17.44
CA ALA A 219 -3.56 10.20 -16.31
C ALA A 219 -3.77 9.50 -14.94
N GLY A 220 -4.28 8.27 -14.94
CA GLY A 220 -4.83 7.61 -13.78
C GLY A 220 -6.01 8.38 -13.16
N TRP A 221 -6.63 7.80 -12.15
CA TRP A 221 -7.52 8.52 -11.24
C TRP A 221 -6.76 8.91 -9.97
N THR A 222 -7.27 9.92 -9.28
CA THR A 222 -6.73 10.38 -8.00
C THR A 222 -7.85 10.46 -6.98
N ILE A 223 -7.58 9.98 -5.77
CA ILE A 223 -8.42 10.17 -4.59
C ILE A 223 -7.56 10.66 -3.43
N THR A 224 -8.16 11.43 -2.54
CA THR A 224 -7.54 11.84 -1.28
C THR A 224 -8.04 10.95 -0.16
N LEU A 225 -7.12 10.49 0.69
CA LEU A 225 -7.41 9.60 1.82
C LEU A 225 -8.11 10.31 2.98
#